data_AF-A0A7T9JPW5-F1
#
_entry.id   AF-A0A7T9JPW5-F1
#
_cell.length_a   1.000
_cell.length_b   1.000
_cell.length_c   1.000
_cell.angle_alpha   90.00
_cell.angle_beta   90.00
_cell.angle_gamma   90.00
#
_symmetry.space_group_name_H-M   'P 1'
#
loop_
_entity.id
_entity.type
_entity.pdbx_description
1 polymer ?
#
loop_
_entity_poly.entity_id
_entity_poly.type
_entity_poly.pdbx_seq_one_letter_code
_entity_poly.pdbx_strand_id
1 'polypeptide(L)' 'NYYPKCPQPELALGVEAHTDVSALTFILHNMVPGLQLFYEGKWVTAKCVPNSIIMHIGDTIEI' A
#
# COMPACT_ATOMS: atom_id res chain seq x y z
N ASN A 1 0.24 1.09 -11.23
CA ASN A 1 -1.20 0.87 -10.92
C ASN A 1 -2.02 2.09 -11.30
N TYR A 2 -3.24 1.91 -11.80
CA TYR A 2 -4.20 2.98 -12.09
C TYR A 2 -5.51 2.70 -11.36
N TYR A 3 -5.82 3.53 -10.36
CA TYR A 3 -7.04 3.41 -9.55
C TYR A 3 -7.94 4.62 -9.86
N PRO A 4 -9.02 4.45 -10.67
CA PRO A 4 -9.93 5.54 -10.97
C PRO A 4 -10.75 5.94 -9.74
N LYS A 5 -11.40 7.11 -9.78
CA LYS A 5 -12.37 7.51 -8.76
C LYS A 5 -13.49 6.46 -8.69
N CYS A 6 -13.73 5.93 -7.50
CA CYS A 6 -14.81 4.98 -7.23
C CYS A 6 -16.03 5.73 -6.67
N PRO A 7 -17.24 5.52 -7.21
CA PRO A 7 -18.45 6.16 -6.68
C PRO A 7 -18.87 5.63 -5.30
N GLN A 8 -18.46 4.40 -4.95
CA GLN A 8 -18.81 3.72 -3.69
C GLN A 8 -17.54 3.11 -3.06
N PRO A 9 -16.60 3.93 -2.56
CA PRO A 9 -15.30 3.48 -2.05
C PRO A 9 -15.39 2.57 -0.82
N GLU A 10 -16.52 2.58 -0.11
CA GLU A 10 -16.80 1.69 1.03
C GLU A 10 -17.11 0.25 0.63
N LEU A 11 -17.42 0.00 -0.65
CA LEU A 11 -17.79 -1.32 -1.18
C LEU A 11 -16.70 -1.96 -2.06
N ALA A 12 -15.60 -1.24 -2.32
CA ALA A 12 -14.56 -1.69 -3.24
C ALA A 12 -13.17 -1.39 -2.68
N LEU A 13 -12.20 -2.24 -3.02
CA LEU A 13 -10.79 -2.05 -2.69
C LEU A 13 -10.00 -1.78 -3.97
N GLY A 14 -8.95 -0.96 -3.87
CA GLY A 14 -7.99 -0.80 -4.97
C GLY A 14 -7.21 -2.11 -5.22
N VAL A 15 -6.81 -2.77 -4.13
CA VAL A 15 -6.22 -4.10 -4.12
C VAL A 15 -6.65 -4.79 -2.82
N GLU A 16 -6.87 -6.10 -2.87
CA GLU A 16 -7.18 -6.89 -1.67
C GLU A 16 -5.99 -6.92 -0.69
N ALA A 17 -6.26 -7.13 0.59
CA ALA A 17 -5.22 -7.26 1.60
C ALA A 17 -4.33 -8.48 1.32
N HIS A 18 -3.01 -8.28 1.27
CA HIS A 18 -2.02 -9.33 1.01
C HIS A 18 -0.67 -8.98 1.61
N THR A 19 0.24 -9.96 1.62
CA THR A 19 1.69 -9.78 1.77
C THR A 19 2.36 -9.95 0.41
N ASP A 20 3.55 -9.36 0.26
CA ASP A 20 4.32 -9.44 -0.96
C ASP A 20 5.27 -10.65 -0.90
N VAL A 21 5.25 -11.50 -1.92
CA VAL A 21 6.19 -12.62 -2.02
C VAL A 21 7.63 -12.15 -2.31
N SER A 22 7.81 -10.92 -2.80
CA SER A 22 9.13 -10.36 -3.13
C SER A 22 10.04 -10.24 -1.89
N ALA A 23 11.33 -9.99 -2.10
CA ALA A 23 12.24 -9.64 -1.00
C ALA A 23 11.99 -8.19 -0.53
N LEU A 24 11.98 -7.27 -1.49
CA LEU A 24 11.75 -5.84 -1.28
C LEU A 24 10.81 -5.33 -2.36
N THR A 25 9.84 -4.51 -1.96
CA THR A 25 8.95 -3.80 -2.87
C THR A 25 9.16 -2.29 -2.74
N PHE A 26 9.22 -1.61 -3.87
CA PHE A 26 9.38 -0.15 -3.96
C PHE A 26 8.17 0.46 -4.68
N ILE A 27 7.47 1.40 -4.02
CA ILE A 27 6.27 2.05 -4.53
C ILE A 27 6.55 3.54 -4.70
N LEU A 28 6.52 3.99 -5.95
CA LEU A 28 6.47 5.41 -6.29
C LEU A 28 5.01 5.88 -6.28
N HIS A 29 4.67 6.84 -5.41
CA HIS A 29 3.30 7.32 -5.24
C HIS A 29 3.04 8.63 -6.00
N ASN A 30 1.77 8.86 -6.37
CA ASN A 30 1.30 10.07 -7.06
C ASN A 30 0.76 11.16 -6.10
N MET A 31 1.14 11.11 -4.82
CA MET A 31 0.67 12.00 -3.74
C MET A 31 -0.82 11.88 -3.37
N VAL A 32 -1.56 10.92 -3.95
CA VAL A 32 -2.92 10.58 -3.49
C VAL A 32 -2.80 9.48 -2.42
N PRO A 33 -3.30 9.71 -1.18
CA PRO A 33 -3.30 8.67 -0.15
C PRO A 33 -4.16 7.47 -0.56
N GLY A 34 -3.72 6.25 -0.23
CA GLY A 34 -4.46 5.04 -0.57
C GLY A 34 -3.80 3.75 -0.11
N LEU A 35 -2.46 3.74 0.02
CA LEU A 35 -1.76 2.60 0.63
C LEU A 35 -2.04 2.54 2.14
N GLN A 36 -2.48 1.38 2.61
CA GLN A 36 -2.70 1.09 4.02
C GLN A 36 -1.91 -0.15 4.43
N LEU A 37 -1.37 -0.13 5.64
CA LEU A 37 -0.67 -1.25 6.26
C LEU A 37 -1.46 -1.72 7.47
N PHE A 38 -1.45 -3.03 7.73
CA PHE A 38 -2.02 -3.57 8.95
C PHE A 38 -0.94 -3.66 10.02
N TYR A 39 -1.12 -2.93 11.12
CA TYR A 39 -0.15 -2.87 12.22
C TYR A 39 -0.91 -2.84 13.56
N GLU A 40 -0.57 -3.76 14.47
CA GLU A 40 -1.22 -3.86 15.80
C GLU A 40 -2.75 -3.93 15.76
N GLY A 41 -3.30 -4.75 14.87
CA GLY A 41 -4.76 -4.97 14.80
C GLY A 41 -5.55 -3.84 14.14
N LYS A 42 -4.87 -2.82 13.58
CA LYS A 42 -5.50 -1.66 12.93
C LYS A 42 -4.87 -1.39 11.56
N TRP A 43 -5.67 -0.84 10.66
CA TRP A 43 -5.19 -0.30 9.40
C TRP A 43 -4.61 1.10 9.61
N VAL A 44 -3.41 1.33 9.07
CA VAL A 44 -2.67 2.60 9.15
C VAL A 44 -2.38 3.08 7.74
N THR A 45 -2.80 4.30 7.40
CA THR A 45 -2.53 4.90 6.09
C THR A 45 -1.08 5.35 6.00
N ALA A 46 -0.38 4.90 4.95
CA ALA A 46 0.99 5.34 4.67
C ALA A 46 1.01 6.83 4.34
N LYS A 47 1.98 7.56 4.89
CA LYS A 47 2.17 8.98 4.59
C LYS A 47 2.77 9.15 3.21
N CYS A 48 2.11 9.93 2.35
CA CYS A 48 2.73 10.41 1.11
C CYS A 48 3.72 11.54 1.44
N VAL A 49 5.00 11.34 1.17
CA VAL A 49 6.05 12.35 1.38
C VAL A 49 6.57 12.82 0.02
N PRO A 50 6.59 14.13 -0.28
CA PRO A 50 7.12 14.62 -1.54
C PRO A 50 8.55 14.13 -1.80
N ASN A 51 8.86 13.79 -3.05
CA ASN A 51 10.17 13.29 -3.49
C ASN A 51 10.63 12.02 -2.75
N SER A 52 9.70 11.13 -2.40
CA SER A 52 10.00 9.88 -1.72
C SER A 52 9.47 8.66 -2.46
N ILE A 53 9.96 7.49 -2.04
CA ILE A 53 9.49 6.16 -2.44
C ILE A 53 9.15 5.44 -1.13
N ILE A 54 8.05 4.68 -1.13
CA ILE A 54 7.74 3.78 -0.03
C ILE A 54 8.40 2.45 -0.31
N MET A 55 9.17 1.93 0.66
CA MET A 55 9.75 0.59 0.59
C MET A 55 9.17 -0.26 1.71
N HIS A 56 8.82 -1.51 1.40
CA HIS A 56 8.52 -2.50 2.43
C HIS A 56 9.16 -3.84 2.11
N ILE A 57 9.29 -4.63 3.16
CA ILE A 57 9.84 -5.98 3.16
C ILE A 57 8.71 -6.94 2.76
N GLY A 58 9.06 -7.94 1.94
CA GLY A 58 8.16 -9.05 1.64
C GLY A 58 8.67 -10.38 2.21
N ASP A 59 7.87 -11.41 2.01
CA ASP A 59 7.96 -12.72 2.67
C ASP A 59 9.33 -13.38 2.46
N THR A 60 9.99 -13.13 1.33
CA THR A 60 11.30 -13.73 1.02
C THR A 60 12.41 -13.26 2.00
N ILE A 61 12.31 -12.06 2.58
CA ILE A 61 13.26 -11.58 3.60
C ILE A 61 12.84 -12.00 5.02
N GLU A 62 11.56 -12.28 5.24
CA GLU A 62 11.05 -12.69 6.57
C GLU A 62 11.56 -14.09 6.98
N ILE A 63 12.00 -14.91 6.03
CA ILE A 63 12.54 -16.28 6.23
C ILE A 63 13.64 -16.31 7.32
#